data_AF-A0A7W1YHV8-F1
#
_entry.id   AF-A0A7W1YHV8-F1
#
_cell.length_a   1.000
_cell.length_b   1.000
_cell.length_c   1.000
_cell.angle_alpha   90.00
_cell.angle_beta   90.00
_cell.angle_gamma   90.00
#
_symmetry.space_group_name_H-M   'P 1'
#
loop_
_entity.id
_entity.type
_entity.pdbx_description
1 polymer ?
#
loop_
_entity_poly.entity_id
_entity_poly.type
_entity_poly.pdbx_seq_one_letter_code
_entity_poly.pdbx_strand_id
1 'polypeptide(L)'
;VRERARRALIAEAERALAYQRGNAFGLTAEDPGRPQFIGFYSTAHGAVCLLRAHALTGDARFLAGALAASLFPLGANPSNLVYTSGLGSACVKPLNLDALATGQAPPIGLTPYGNIDLQRWGTGADSGWITWPITWFLGPRTQPECFAWPVAEAYWDVRGSPSYNEFCIDQTMGPNAYVWGYLAARP
;
A
#
# COMPACT_ATOMS: atom_id res chain seq x y z
N VAL A 1 11.42 10.42 30.38
CA VAL A 1 10.50 10.41 29.19
C VAL A 1 11.20 9.94 27.92
N ARG A 2 12.32 10.56 27.52
CA ARG A 2 13.10 10.21 26.30
C ARG A 2 13.37 8.70 26.13
N GLU A 3 13.90 8.03 27.15
CA GLU A 3 14.24 6.60 27.03
C GLU A 3 13.00 5.69 26.95
N ARG A 4 11.87 6.10 27.54
CA ARG A 4 10.60 5.37 27.38
C ARG A 4 10.08 5.50 25.95
N ALA A 5 10.15 6.70 25.36
CA ALA A 5 9.75 6.93 23.98
C ALA A 5 10.63 6.14 23.00
N ARG A 6 11.96 6.14 23.19
CA ARG A 6 12.89 5.34 22.38
C ARG A 6 12.53 3.85 22.41
N ARG A 7 12.32 3.28 23.60
CA ARG A 7 11.93 1.88 23.75
C ARG A 7 10.58 1.57 23.09
N ALA A 8 9.62 2.49 23.17
CA ALA A 8 8.31 2.30 22.53
C ALA A 8 8.42 2.24 21.00
N LEU A 9 9.21 3.13 20.37
CA LEU A 9 9.44 3.13 18.92
C LEU A 9 10.16 1.86 18.44
N ILE A 10 11.12 1.35 19.22
CA ILE A 10 11.80 0.09 18.90
C ILE A 10 10.83 -1.08 19.02
N ALA A 11 10.01 -1.12 20.08
CA ALA A 11 9.01 -2.18 20.26
C ALA A 11 7.95 -2.17 19.16
N GLU A 12 7.59 -1.00 18.63
CA GLU A 12 6.72 -0.85 17.46
C GLU A 12 7.35 -1.46 16.20
N ALA A 13 8.62 -1.15 15.93
CA ALA A 13 9.35 -1.74 14.82
C ALA A 13 9.51 -3.27 14.93
N GLU A 14 9.75 -3.79 16.13
CA GLU A 14 9.81 -5.23 16.37
C GLU A 14 8.47 -5.93 16.09
N ARG A 15 7.33 -5.29 16.39
CA ARG A 15 6.00 -5.81 15.98
C ARG A 15 5.84 -5.83 14.47
N ALA A 16 6.26 -4.78 13.78
CA ALA A 16 6.22 -4.73 12.32
C ALA A 16 7.10 -5.82 11.67
N LEU A 17 8.29 -6.09 12.21
CA LEU A 17 9.11 -7.23 11.76
C LEU A 17 8.48 -8.59 12.10
N ALA A 18 7.77 -8.70 13.22
CA ALA A 18 7.04 -9.93 13.55
C ALA A 18 5.92 -10.19 12.56
N TYR A 19 5.14 -9.17 12.20
CA TYR A 19 4.13 -9.25 11.14
C TYR A 19 4.75 -9.65 9.80
N GLN A 20 5.90 -9.06 9.46
CA GLN A 20 6.64 -9.37 8.24
C GLN A 20 7.01 -10.83 8.09
N ARG A 21 7.47 -11.48 9.17
CA ARG A 21 7.81 -12.91 9.15
C ARG A 21 6.59 -13.82 8.96
N GLY A 22 5.39 -13.31 9.21
CA GLY A 22 4.15 -14.06 9.14
C GLY A 22 3.47 -14.07 7.76
N ASN A 23 4.04 -13.41 6.74
CA ASN A 23 3.42 -13.33 5.42
C ASN A 23 4.42 -13.53 4.28
N ALA A 24 3.94 -14.01 3.13
CA ALA A 24 4.76 -14.40 1.98
C ALA A 24 5.40 -13.23 1.23
N PHE A 25 4.88 -12.01 1.44
CA PHE A 25 5.24 -10.83 0.65
C PHE A 25 6.14 -9.85 1.40
N GLY A 26 6.57 -10.19 2.62
CA GLY A 26 7.39 -9.31 3.44
C GLY A 26 6.70 -8.00 3.82
N LEU A 27 5.36 -7.96 3.83
CA LEU A 27 4.57 -6.78 4.23
C LEU A 27 4.79 -6.47 5.71
N THR A 28 4.75 -5.20 6.08
CA THR A 28 4.94 -4.76 7.47
C THR A 28 3.71 -4.04 7.99
N ALA A 29 3.37 -4.30 9.26
CA ALA A 29 2.32 -3.59 9.98
C ALA A 29 2.64 -3.55 11.47
N GLU A 30 2.70 -2.35 12.04
CA GLU A 30 2.91 -2.10 13.46
C GLU A 30 1.75 -2.59 14.35
N ASP A 31 0.55 -2.66 13.75
CA ASP A 31 -0.67 -3.20 14.31
C ASP A 31 -1.19 -4.34 13.41
N PRO A 32 -1.08 -5.61 13.84
CA PRO A 32 -1.60 -6.76 13.09
C PRO A 32 -3.11 -6.73 12.85
N GLY A 33 -3.87 -5.98 13.66
CA GLY A 33 -5.31 -5.81 13.52
C GLY A 33 -5.72 -4.71 12.54
N ARG A 34 -4.75 -3.93 12.04
CA ARG A 34 -5.00 -2.85 11.08
C ARG A 34 -5.73 -3.41 9.86
N PRO A 35 -6.85 -2.79 9.44
CA PRO A 35 -7.54 -3.22 8.24
C PRO A 35 -6.64 -3.15 7.01
N GLN A 36 -6.74 -4.18 6.16
CA GLN A 36 -6.05 -4.29 4.88
C GLN A 36 -6.78 -3.43 3.83
N PHE A 37 -6.61 -2.12 3.98
CA PHE A 37 -7.33 -1.09 3.24
C PHE A 37 -6.48 0.18 3.12
N ILE A 38 -6.74 1.02 2.11
CA ILE A 38 -6.18 2.37 1.94
C ILE A 38 -4.66 2.41 2.20
N GLY A 39 -3.89 2.10 1.17
CA GLY A 39 -2.44 2.20 1.20
C GLY A 39 -1.74 0.99 1.83
N PHE A 40 -2.46 0.03 2.40
CA PHE A 40 -1.85 -1.13 3.08
C PHE A 40 -0.88 -1.92 2.16
N TYR A 41 -1.25 -2.08 0.89
CA TYR A 41 -0.46 -2.83 -0.09
C TYR A 41 0.33 -1.95 -1.05
N SER A 42 -0.26 -0.81 -1.46
CA SER A 42 0.35 0.10 -2.43
C SER A 42 1.43 0.99 -1.83
N THR A 43 1.51 1.07 -0.51
CA THR A 43 2.45 1.90 0.22
C THR A 43 3.13 1.05 1.30
N ALA A 44 4.43 1.18 1.47
CA ALA A 44 5.16 0.50 2.55
C ALA A 44 4.93 1.20 3.91
N HIS A 45 3.68 1.46 4.28
CA HIS A 45 3.34 2.31 5.43
C HIS A 45 3.94 1.78 6.74
N GLY A 46 3.85 0.47 6.99
CA GLY A 46 4.42 -0.16 8.18
C GLY A 46 5.96 -0.10 8.24
N ALA A 47 6.64 0.24 7.15
CA ALA A 47 8.09 0.40 7.12
C ALA A 47 8.55 1.73 7.76
N VAL A 48 7.66 2.72 7.94
CA VAL A 48 8.01 3.99 8.59
C VAL A 48 8.56 3.77 9.99
N CYS A 49 7.93 2.90 10.79
CA CYS A 49 8.39 2.60 12.14
C CYS A 49 9.76 1.89 12.14
N LEU A 50 10.01 1.01 11.16
CA LEU A 50 11.30 0.33 10.99
C LEU A 50 12.41 1.35 10.74
N LEU A 51 12.21 2.29 9.82
CA LEU A 51 13.23 3.29 9.49
C LEU A 51 13.52 4.25 10.66
N ARG A 52 12.49 4.59 11.44
CA ARG A 52 12.67 5.33 12.70
C ARG A 52 13.52 4.53 13.70
N ALA A 53 13.26 3.24 13.87
CA ALA A 53 14.05 2.38 14.74
C ALA A 53 15.49 2.21 14.23
N HIS A 54 15.69 2.02 12.92
CA HIS A 54 17.01 2.01 12.30
C HIS A 54 17.78 3.30 12.59
N ALA A 55 17.16 4.47 12.41
CA ALA A 55 17.79 5.75 12.71
C ALA A 55 18.21 5.90 14.18
N LEU A 56 17.49 5.27 15.12
CA LEU A 56 17.76 5.32 16.56
C LEU A 56 18.76 4.28 17.07
N THR A 57 19.01 3.22 16.30
CA THR A 57 19.75 2.04 16.76
C THR A 57 20.92 1.66 15.86
N GLY A 58 20.86 1.99 14.56
CA GLY A 58 21.78 1.48 13.54
C GLY A 58 21.58 0.00 13.21
N ASP A 59 20.53 -0.66 13.73
CA ASP A 59 20.32 -2.09 13.49
C ASP A 59 19.82 -2.34 12.06
N ALA A 60 20.68 -2.95 11.25
CA ALA A 60 20.45 -3.22 9.83
C ALA A 60 19.21 -4.10 9.56
N ARG A 61 18.72 -4.86 10.54
CA ARG A 61 17.50 -5.67 10.39
C ARG A 61 16.29 -4.81 10.07
N PHE A 62 16.18 -3.63 10.68
CA PHE A 62 15.09 -2.70 10.41
C PHE A 62 15.17 -2.09 9.00
N LEU A 63 16.39 -1.79 8.53
CA LEU A 63 16.59 -1.29 7.17
C LEU A 63 16.24 -2.36 6.13
N ALA A 64 16.71 -3.60 6.32
CA ALA A 64 16.39 -4.72 5.46
C ALA A 64 14.88 -5.02 5.43
N GLY A 65 14.22 -4.97 6.59
CA GLY A 65 12.77 -5.12 6.68
C GLY A 65 12.00 -4.04 5.93
N ALA A 66 12.45 -2.78 5.99
CA ALA A 66 11.83 -1.67 5.24
C ALA A 66 12.01 -1.82 3.73
N LEU A 67 13.19 -2.27 3.28
CA LEU A 67 13.44 -2.58 1.87
C LEU A 67 12.52 -3.70 1.39
N ALA A 68 12.44 -4.81 2.13
CA ALA A 68 11.60 -5.94 1.78
C ALA A 68 10.11 -5.55 1.68
N ALA A 69 9.61 -4.74 2.62
CA ALA A 69 8.23 -4.22 2.59
C ALA A 69 7.94 -3.34 1.37
N SER A 70 8.97 -2.70 0.80
CA SER A 70 8.85 -1.89 -0.40
C SER A 70 8.75 -2.73 -1.68
N LEU A 71 9.09 -4.02 -1.65
CA LEU A 71 9.08 -4.85 -2.85
C LEU A 71 7.65 -5.08 -3.38
N PHE A 72 6.67 -5.31 -2.51
CA PHE A 72 5.28 -5.50 -2.95
C PHE A 72 4.75 -4.30 -3.74
N PRO A 73 4.79 -3.05 -3.24
CA PRO A 73 4.31 -1.91 -4.01
C PRO A 73 5.15 -1.64 -5.28
N LEU A 74 6.38 -2.15 -5.35
CA LEU A 74 7.28 -2.06 -6.50
C LEU A 74 7.12 -3.22 -7.51
N GLY A 75 6.06 -4.01 -7.39
CA GLY A 75 5.72 -5.05 -8.39
C GLY A 75 6.07 -6.47 -7.98
N ALA A 76 6.69 -6.72 -6.83
CA ALA A 76 6.86 -8.06 -6.27
C ALA A 76 5.56 -8.54 -5.60
N ASN A 77 4.48 -8.54 -6.36
CA ASN A 77 3.14 -8.94 -5.95
C ASN A 77 2.52 -9.86 -7.01
N PRO A 78 1.42 -10.56 -6.68
CA PRO A 78 0.80 -11.51 -7.61
C PRO A 78 0.42 -10.93 -8.98
N SER A 79 0.13 -9.63 -9.02
CA SER A 79 -0.30 -8.93 -10.24
C SER A 79 0.86 -8.36 -11.06
N ASN A 80 2.11 -8.51 -10.60
CA ASN A 80 3.31 -7.89 -11.18
C ASN A 80 3.13 -6.39 -11.46
N LEU A 81 2.43 -5.69 -10.56
CA LEU A 81 1.99 -4.32 -10.77
C LEU A 81 2.70 -3.34 -9.84
N VAL A 82 3.27 -2.28 -10.38
CA VAL A 82 3.86 -1.18 -9.61
C VAL A 82 2.77 -0.18 -9.24
N TYR A 83 2.59 0.05 -7.94
CA TYR A 83 1.55 0.93 -7.42
C TYR A 83 1.92 2.41 -7.45
N THR A 84 2.91 2.82 -8.25
CA THR A 84 3.26 4.23 -8.41
C THR A 84 3.34 4.58 -9.88
N SER A 85 2.58 5.59 -10.29
CA SER A 85 2.51 6.01 -11.70
C SER A 85 3.89 6.38 -12.26
N GLY A 86 4.17 5.93 -13.48
CA GLY A 86 5.42 6.22 -14.18
C GLY A 86 6.65 5.43 -13.69
N LEU A 87 6.49 4.51 -12.74
CA LEU A 87 7.58 3.66 -12.23
C LEU A 87 7.44 2.22 -12.73
N GLY A 88 8.48 1.69 -13.38
CA GLY A 88 8.47 0.33 -13.92
C GLY A 88 7.64 0.18 -15.20
N SER A 89 7.64 -1.03 -15.78
CA SER A 89 6.98 -1.32 -17.07
C SER A 89 5.48 -1.56 -16.96
N ALA A 90 5.00 -2.00 -15.79
CA ALA A 90 3.59 -2.24 -15.50
C ALA A 90 3.18 -1.44 -14.27
N CYS A 91 2.79 -0.18 -14.46
CA CYS A 91 2.35 0.70 -13.37
C CYS A 91 0.86 1.05 -13.47
N VAL A 92 0.31 1.39 -12.31
CA VAL A 92 -1.07 1.87 -12.14
C VAL A 92 -1.33 3.18 -12.88
N LYS A 93 -2.62 3.45 -13.15
CA LYS A 93 -3.14 4.70 -13.71
C LYS A 93 -4.06 5.38 -12.71
N PRO A 94 -3.51 6.15 -11.75
CA PRO A 94 -4.29 6.71 -10.65
C PRO A 94 -5.41 7.65 -11.11
N LEU A 95 -6.44 7.75 -10.26
CA LEU A 95 -7.55 8.67 -10.41
C LEU A 95 -7.06 10.11 -10.18
N ASN A 96 -6.65 10.77 -11.26
CA ASN A 96 -6.40 12.21 -11.29
C ASN A 96 -7.46 12.87 -12.18
N LEU A 97 -8.39 13.60 -11.55
CA LEU A 97 -9.54 14.21 -12.23
C LEU A 97 -9.14 15.26 -13.26
N ASP A 98 -8.12 16.06 -12.97
CA ASP A 98 -7.63 17.08 -13.91
C ASP A 98 -7.10 16.43 -15.18
N ALA A 99 -6.24 15.41 -15.05
CA ALA A 99 -5.72 14.65 -16.17
C ALA A 99 -6.82 13.87 -16.92
N LEU A 100 -7.89 13.45 -16.24
CA LEU A 100 -9.06 12.87 -16.89
C LEU A 100 -9.79 13.90 -17.73
N ALA A 101 -10.04 15.09 -17.17
CA ALA A 101 -10.76 16.18 -17.82
C ALA A 101 -10.01 16.73 -19.04
N THR A 102 -8.68 16.80 -18.97
CA THR A 102 -7.83 17.32 -20.05
C THR A 102 -7.36 16.26 -21.05
N GLY A 103 -7.65 14.97 -20.80
CA GLY A 103 -7.14 13.86 -21.62
C GLY A 103 -5.64 13.63 -21.48
N GLN A 104 -4.99 14.22 -20.47
CA GLN A 104 -3.57 14.05 -20.20
C GLN A 104 -3.29 12.74 -19.45
N ALA A 105 -2.04 12.29 -19.53
CA ALA A 105 -1.55 11.25 -18.64
C ALA A 105 -1.54 11.77 -17.19
N PRO A 106 -1.87 10.93 -16.19
CA PRO A 106 -1.70 11.32 -14.79
C PRO A 106 -0.23 11.64 -14.51
N PRO A 107 0.05 12.59 -13.59
CA PRO A 107 1.41 12.86 -13.14
C PRO A 107 2.13 11.58 -12.69
N ILE A 108 3.45 11.54 -12.89
CA ILE A 108 4.31 10.47 -12.36
C ILE A 108 4.45 10.61 -10.83
N GLY A 109 4.69 9.50 -10.14
CA GLY A 109 4.92 9.48 -8.68
C GLY A 109 3.66 9.43 -7.82
N LEU A 110 2.48 9.23 -8.42
CA LEU A 110 1.22 9.10 -7.67
C LEU A 110 0.99 7.65 -7.27
N THR A 111 0.76 7.44 -5.97
CA THR A 111 0.51 6.10 -5.39
C THR A 111 -0.94 6.02 -4.92
N PRO A 112 -1.79 5.15 -5.50
CA PRO A 112 -3.18 5.06 -5.11
C PRO A 112 -3.38 4.20 -3.86
N TYR A 113 -4.61 4.10 -3.37
CA TYR A 113 -4.98 3.27 -2.21
C TYR A 113 -4.67 1.78 -2.40
N GLY A 114 -4.74 1.26 -3.63
CA GLY A 114 -4.39 -0.12 -3.93
C GLY A 114 -5.49 -1.11 -3.52
N ASN A 115 -5.07 -2.32 -3.15
CA ASN A 115 -5.97 -3.42 -2.85
C ASN A 115 -6.88 -3.15 -1.66
N ILE A 116 -8.04 -3.80 -1.68
CA ILE A 116 -9.05 -3.73 -0.62
C ILE A 116 -9.45 -5.14 -0.25
N ASP A 117 -9.53 -5.44 1.05
CA ASP A 117 -10.14 -6.67 1.54
C ASP A 117 -11.65 -6.65 1.30
N LEU A 118 -12.07 -7.15 0.15
CA LEU A 118 -13.47 -7.20 -0.25
C LEU A 118 -14.31 -8.21 0.53
N GLN A 119 -13.70 -9.20 1.18
CA GLN A 119 -14.44 -10.10 2.07
C GLN A 119 -14.91 -9.36 3.32
N ARG A 120 -14.10 -8.42 3.80
CA ARG A 120 -14.43 -7.56 4.94
C ARG A 120 -15.22 -6.31 4.57
N TRP A 121 -14.88 -5.68 3.45
CA TRP A 121 -15.40 -4.35 3.07
C TRP A 121 -16.39 -4.39 1.90
N GLY A 122 -16.68 -5.56 1.34
CA GLY A 122 -17.64 -5.74 0.25
C GLY A 122 -19.10 -5.78 0.70
N THR A 123 -19.36 -6.08 1.97
CA THR A 123 -20.72 -6.27 2.50
C THR A 123 -21.07 -5.22 3.55
N GLY A 124 -22.30 -4.69 3.52
CA GLY A 124 -22.81 -3.76 4.53
C GLY A 124 -23.48 -2.52 3.93
N ALA A 125 -24.18 -1.74 4.76
CA ALA A 125 -24.90 -0.54 4.33
C ALA A 125 -23.98 0.54 3.72
N ASP A 126 -22.71 0.56 4.13
CA ASP A 126 -21.73 1.58 3.72
C ASP A 126 -20.76 1.10 2.63
N SER A 127 -20.91 -0.12 2.08
CA SER A 127 -19.96 -0.64 1.09
C SER A 127 -20.12 -0.03 -0.30
N GLY A 128 -21.21 0.70 -0.56
CA GLY A 128 -21.57 1.17 -1.90
C GLY A 128 -20.48 2.00 -2.60
N TRP A 129 -19.73 2.82 -1.87
CA TRP A 129 -18.65 3.62 -2.44
C TRP A 129 -17.41 2.79 -2.83
N ILE A 130 -17.24 1.60 -2.22
CA ILE A 130 -16.19 0.62 -2.54
C ILE A 130 -16.64 -0.29 -3.67
N THR A 131 -17.89 -0.76 -3.62
CA THR A 131 -18.39 -1.86 -4.43
C THR A 131 -19.08 -1.42 -5.70
N TRP A 132 -19.45 -0.15 -5.88
CA TRP A 132 -20.09 0.30 -7.13
C TRP A 132 -19.29 -0.08 -8.40
N PRO A 133 -17.94 -0.01 -8.47
CA PRO A 133 -17.22 -0.44 -9.66
C PRO A 133 -17.35 -1.95 -9.86
N ILE A 134 -17.44 -2.72 -8.78
CA ILE A 134 -17.69 -4.16 -8.85
C ILE A 134 -19.09 -4.43 -9.38
N THR A 135 -20.12 -3.88 -8.71
CA THR A 135 -21.53 -4.10 -9.04
C THR A 135 -21.84 -3.74 -10.49
N TRP A 136 -21.32 -2.62 -10.99
CA TRP A 136 -21.71 -2.08 -12.29
C TRP A 136 -20.70 -2.39 -13.41
N PHE A 137 -19.44 -2.69 -13.08
CA PHE A 137 -18.37 -2.88 -14.08
C PHE A 137 -17.62 -4.21 -13.93
N LEU A 138 -17.04 -4.54 -12.77
CA LEU A 138 -16.11 -5.68 -12.68
C LEU A 138 -16.80 -7.04 -12.48
N GLY A 139 -17.89 -7.09 -11.71
CA GLY A 139 -18.56 -8.33 -11.29
C GLY A 139 -18.84 -9.34 -12.42
N PRO A 140 -19.43 -8.94 -13.57
CA PRO A 140 -19.66 -9.88 -14.68
C PRO A 140 -18.41 -10.17 -15.53
N ARG A 141 -17.27 -9.53 -15.25
CA ARG A 141 -16.06 -9.54 -16.09
C ARG A 141 -14.86 -10.25 -15.45
N THR A 142 -14.93 -10.63 -14.17
CA THR A 142 -13.86 -11.36 -13.49
C THR A 142 -14.20 -12.83 -13.31
N GLN A 143 -13.18 -13.68 -13.35
CA GLN A 143 -13.26 -15.09 -12.92
C GLN A 143 -12.02 -15.36 -12.04
N PRO A 144 -12.19 -15.68 -10.74
CA PRO A 144 -13.46 -15.82 -10.02
C PRO A 144 -14.22 -14.50 -9.85
N GLU A 145 -15.41 -14.57 -9.26
CA GLU A 145 -16.21 -13.40 -8.87
C GLU A 145 -15.35 -12.47 -7.97
N CYS A 146 -15.53 -11.15 -8.11
CA CYS A 146 -14.68 -10.13 -7.47
C CYS A 146 -14.49 -10.31 -5.96
N PHE A 147 -15.53 -10.68 -5.20
CA PHE A 147 -15.44 -10.88 -3.75
C PHE A 147 -14.71 -12.17 -3.35
N ALA A 148 -14.47 -13.07 -4.30
CA ALA A 148 -13.74 -14.32 -4.07
C ALA A 148 -12.22 -14.22 -4.31
N TRP A 149 -11.72 -13.09 -4.82
CA TRP A 149 -10.29 -12.90 -5.04
C TRP A 149 -9.52 -12.78 -3.72
N PRO A 150 -8.32 -13.39 -3.61
CA PRO A 150 -7.40 -13.09 -2.52
C PRO A 150 -7.07 -11.60 -2.47
N VAL A 151 -7.02 -11.01 -1.27
CA VAL A 151 -6.84 -9.54 -1.11
C VAL A 151 -5.60 -9.03 -1.84
N ALA A 152 -4.48 -9.76 -1.80
CA ALA A 152 -3.25 -9.39 -2.49
C ALA A 152 -3.36 -9.34 -4.03
N GLU A 153 -4.37 -9.99 -4.61
CA GLU A 153 -4.70 -10.00 -6.04
C GLU A 153 -5.91 -9.11 -6.38
N ALA A 154 -6.73 -8.76 -5.39
CA ALA A 154 -7.97 -7.99 -5.53
C ALA A 154 -7.71 -6.49 -5.76
N TYR A 155 -7.00 -6.18 -6.85
CA TYR A 155 -6.81 -4.84 -7.36
C TYR A 155 -7.08 -4.80 -8.86
N TRP A 156 -7.98 -3.91 -9.27
CA TRP A 156 -8.26 -3.64 -10.66
C TRP A 156 -7.98 -2.18 -10.95
N ASP A 157 -7.13 -1.92 -11.94
CA ASP A 157 -6.78 -0.56 -12.36
C ASP A 157 -7.92 0.08 -13.16
N VAL A 158 -9.04 0.33 -12.48
CA VAL A 158 -10.20 1.05 -12.99
C VAL A 158 -9.99 2.51 -12.63
N ARG A 159 -9.42 3.29 -13.54
CA ARG A 159 -9.02 4.70 -13.28
C ARG A 159 -10.13 5.54 -12.64
N GLY A 160 -11.40 5.27 -12.96
CA GLY A 160 -12.56 5.98 -12.42
C GLY A 160 -13.04 5.52 -11.03
N SER A 161 -12.39 4.54 -10.40
CA SER A 161 -12.78 4.02 -9.10
C SER A 161 -11.98 4.70 -7.97
N PRO A 162 -12.63 5.51 -7.11
CA PRO A 162 -11.93 6.14 -5.99
C PRO A 162 -11.34 5.13 -5.01
N SER A 163 -12.11 4.09 -4.66
CA SER A 163 -11.71 3.12 -3.64
C SER A 163 -10.37 2.43 -3.92
N TYR A 164 -10.08 2.11 -5.19
CA TYR A 164 -8.80 1.52 -5.59
C TYR A 164 -7.75 2.54 -6.03
N ASN A 165 -8.18 3.55 -6.79
CA ASN A 165 -7.29 4.36 -7.62
C ASN A 165 -7.10 5.80 -7.16
N GLU A 166 -7.83 6.24 -6.14
CA GLU A 166 -7.57 7.51 -5.49
C GLU A 166 -6.26 7.47 -4.70
N PHE A 167 -5.64 8.64 -4.54
CA PHE A 167 -4.42 8.83 -3.76
C PHE A 167 -4.61 10.03 -2.84
N CYS A 168 -3.91 10.00 -1.72
CA CYS A 168 -3.90 11.10 -0.75
C CYS A 168 -2.48 11.36 -0.27
N ILE A 169 -2.19 12.63 -0.01
CA ILE A 169 -0.86 13.07 0.41
C ILE A 169 -0.45 12.40 1.71
N ASP A 170 -1.34 12.31 2.69
CA ASP A 170 -1.07 11.78 4.03
C ASP A 170 -1.15 10.25 4.10
N GLN A 171 -2.02 9.62 3.31
CA GLN A 171 -2.29 8.18 3.41
C GLN A 171 -1.31 7.32 2.63
N THR A 172 -0.95 7.75 1.41
CA THR A 172 -0.16 6.94 0.46
C THR A 172 1.15 7.65 0.09
N MET A 173 1.07 8.88 -0.42
CA MET A 173 2.25 9.56 -0.96
C MET A 173 3.29 9.91 0.12
N GLY A 174 2.85 10.44 1.26
CA GLY A 174 3.71 10.87 2.35
C GLY A 174 4.53 9.73 2.96
N PRO A 175 3.90 8.61 3.36
CA PRO A 175 4.64 7.44 3.82
C PRO A 175 5.56 6.85 2.75
N ASN A 176 5.15 6.77 1.47
CA ASN A 176 6.04 6.30 0.41
C ASN A 176 7.26 7.22 0.24
N ALA A 177 7.05 8.54 0.20
CA ALA A 177 8.14 9.52 0.10
C ALA A 177 9.09 9.42 1.29
N TYR A 178 8.58 9.20 2.50
CA TYR A 178 9.41 8.99 3.69
C TYR A 178 10.27 7.73 3.56
N VAL A 179 9.65 6.60 3.20
CA VAL A 179 10.34 5.31 3.13
C VAL A 179 11.38 5.32 2.03
N TRP A 180 10.99 5.69 0.81
CA TRP A 180 11.89 5.70 -0.34
C TRP A 180 12.97 6.76 -0.20
N GLY A 181 12.63 7.94 0.31
CA GLY A 181 13.60 9.00 0.56
C GLY A 181 14.67 8.56 1.56
N TYR A 182 14.28 7.85 2.63
CA TYR A 182 15.25 7.30 3.58
C TYR A 182 16.15 6.24 2.94
N LEU A 183 15.56 5.29 2.18
CA LEU A 183 16.29 4.22 1.50
C LEU A 183 17.26 4.77 0.46
N ALA A 184 16.82 5.72 -0.37
CA ALA A 184 17.63 6.36 -1.41
C ALA A 184 18.76 7.21 -0.83
N ALA A 185 18.62 7.73 0.39
CA ALA A 185 19.66 8.47 1.08
C ALA A 185 20.69 7.57 1.78
N ARG A 186 20.67 6.24 1.56
CA ARG A 186 21.69 5.32 2.07
C ARG A 186 22.80 5.13 1.02
N PRO A 187 24.07 4.99 1.45
CA PRO A 187 25.20 4.73 0.55
C PRO A 187 25.16 3.33 -0.07
#